data_AF-A0AAW8KR98-F1
#
_entry.id   AF-A0AAW8KR98-F1
#
_cell.length_a   1.000
_cell.length_b   1.000
_cell.length_c   1.000
_cell.angle_alpha   90.00
_cell.angle_beta   90.00
_cell.angle_gamma   90.00
#
_symmetry.space_group_name_H-M   'P 1'
#
loop_
_entity.id
_entity.type
_entity.pdbx_description
1 polymer ?
#
loop_
_entity_poly.entity_id
_entity_poly.type
_entity_poly.pdbx_seq_one_letter_code
_entity_poly.pdbx_strand_id
1 'polypeptide(L)'
;MMIIRYIEPKDVNDLYLLAQKAGFGLTSLQPNMEKLAARIERACKTVAGELPKADQVYLFVLEDTELNKIVGVCGIEVALGLKEPWYNFHVGTQVHASEPLSVYNALPTLYLSNDHTNCSELCTLFLDPDYRLNKNGKFLSKVRFL
;
A
#
# COMPACT_ATOMS: atom_id res chain seq x y z
N MET A 1 17.04 -16.15 -10.61
CA MET A 1 15.99 -16.77 -9.74
C MET A 1 15.20 -15.67 -9.07
N MET A 2 13.89 -15.84 -8.88
CA MET A 2 13.04 -14.84 -8.22
C MET A 2 12.95 -15.11 -6.72
N ILE A 3 13.33 -14.15 -5.87
CA ILE A 3 13.21 -14.26 -4.41
C ILE A 3 12.41 -13.10 -3.83
N ILE A 4 11.73 -13.33 -2.71
CA ILE A 4 11.15 -12.27 -1.91
C ILE A 4 11.98 -12.09 -0.65
N ARG A 5 12.28 -10.83 -0.34
CA ARG A 5 12.94 -10.43 0.92
C ARG A 5 12.44 -9.07 1.37
N TYR A 6 12.80 -8.69 2.58
CA TYR A 6 12.63 -7.31 3.03
C TYR A 6 13.47 -6.35 2.17
N ILE A 7 12.95 -5.15 1.99
CA ILE A 7 13.70 -4.08 1.32
C ILE A 7 14.91 -3.67 2.17
N GLU A 8 15.99 -3.28 1.50
CA GLU A 8 17.21 -2.77 2.10
C GLU A 8 17.56 -1.38 1.56
N PRO A 9 18.37 -0.57 2.27
CA PRO A 9 18.78 0.77 1.80
C PRO A 9 19.41 0.78 0.41
N LYS A 10 20.08 -0.30 0.02
CA LYS A 10 20.72 -0.44 -1.30
C LYS A 10 19.72 -0.46 -2.47
N ASP A 11 18.45 -0.79 -2.20
CA ASP A 11 17.42 -0.98 -3.23
C ASP A 11 16.77 0.34 -3.68
N VAL A 12 17.12 1.47 -3.07
CA VAL A 12 16.43 2.76 -3.27
C VAL A 12 16.38 3.21 -4.73
N ASN A 13 17.44 2.97 -5.50
CA ASN A 13 17.51 3.37 -6.91
C ASN A 13 16.55 2.54 -7.77
N ASP A 14 16.55 1.23 -7.59
CA ASP A 14 15.63 0.36 -8.32
C ASP A 14 14.17 0.61 -7.90
N LEU A 15 13.91 0.88 -6.62
CA LEU A 15 12.58 1.24 -6.13
C LEU A 15 12.09 2.54 -6.77
N TYR A 16 12.98 3.51 -6.94
CA TYR A 16 12.68 4.75 -7.64
C TYR A 16 12.32 4.50 -9.11
N LEU A 17 13.05 3.63 -9.82
CA LEU A 17 12.71 3.24 -11.19
C LEU A 17 11.34 2.53 -11.28
N LEU A 18 11.02 1.66 -10.32
CA LEU A 18 9.70 1.04 -10.22
C LEU A 18 8.60 2.09 -9.96
N ALA A 19 8.86 3.08 -9.10
CA ALA A 19 7.94 4.16 -8.83
C ALA A 19 7.66 5.04 -10.06
N GLN A 20 8.68 5.28 -10.89
CA GLN A 20 8.47 5.97 -12.17
C GLN A 20 7.55 5.18 -13.11
N LYS A 21 7.71 3.84 -13.15
CA LYS A 21 6.87 2.96 -13.97
C LYS A 21 5.44 2.82 -13.44
N ALA A 22 5.23 2.93 -12.13
CA ALA A 22 3.90 2.82 -11.51
C ALA A 22 2.96 3.97 -11.90
N GLY A 23 3.52 5.12 -12.26
CA GLY A 23 2.76 6.31 -12.64
C GLY A 23 2.00 6.94 -11.45
N PHE A 24 1.13 7.90 -11.77
CA PHE A 24 0.50 8.77 -10.76
C PHE A 24 -0.63 8.13 -9.94
N GLY A 25 -1.14 6.97 -10.37
CA GLY A 25 -2.29 6.31 -9.73
C GLY A 25 -1.97 5.61 -8.40
N LEU A 26 -0.70 5.31 -8.13
CA LEU A 26 -0.27 4.64 -6.91
C LEU A 26 0.40 5.64 -5.95
N THR A 27 -0.43 6.33 -5.17
CA THR A 27 0.03 7.42 -4.26
C THR A 27 0.99 6.94 -3.18
N SER A 28 0.97 5.65 -2.82
CA SER A 28 1.91 5.05 -1.88
C SER A 28 3.31 4.81 -2.47
N LEU A 29 3.49 4.88 -3.79
CA LEU A 29 4.76 4.65 -4.47
C LEU A 29 5.09 5.80 -5.43
N GLN A 30 5.54 6.92 -4.88
CA GLN A 30 5.91 8.10 -5.66
C GLN A 30 7.41 8.10 -6.02
N PRO A 31 7.80 8.54 -7.23
CA PRO A 31 9.21 8.67 -7.62
C PRO A 31 9.83 9.90 -6.96
N ASN A 32 10.03 9.83 -5.64
CA ASN A 32 10.67 10.85 -4.81
C ASN A 32 11.73 10.17 -3.93
N MET A 33 13.00 10.41 -4.22
CA MET A 33 14.12 9.72 -3.55
C MET A 33 14.12 9.89 -2.03
N GLU A 34 13.87 11.11 -1.54
CA GLU A 34 13.86 11.38 -0.09
C GLU A 34 12.75 10.60 0.62
N LYS A 35 11.53 10.62 0.07
CA LYS A 35 10.39 9.87 0.63
C LYS A 35 10.63 8.36 0.56
N LEU A 36 11.20 7.85 -0.54
CA LEU A 36 11.49 6.43 -0.69
C LEU A 36 12.58 5.98 0.30
N ALA A 37 13.66 6.74 0.44
CA ALA A 37 14.73 6.46 1.40
C ALA A 37 14.21 6.46 2.85
N ALA A 38 13.43 7.47 3.24
CA ALA A 38 12.80 7.54 4.55
C ALA A 38 11.85 6.35 4.80
N ARG A 39 11.12 5.91 3.77
CA ARG A 39 10.24 4.74 3.86
C ARG A 39 11.02 3.45 4.03
N ILE A 40 12.14 3.28 3.34
CA ILE A 40 13.03 2.12 3.50
C ILE A 40 13.61 2.09 4.91
N GLU A 41 14.09 3.24 5.41
CA GLU A 41 14.60 3.34 6.79
C GLU A 41 13.52 2.94 7.81
N ARG A 42 12.29 3.43 7.63
CA ARG A 42 11.14 3.07 8.47
C ARG A 42 10.84 1.56 8.41
N ALA A 43 10.95 0.94 7.24
CA ALA A 43 10.77 -0.50 7.08
C ALA A 43 11.87 -1.30 7.79
N CYS A 44 13.13 -0.89 7.66
CA CYS A 44 14.25 -1.52 8.37
C CYS A 44 14.07 -1.45 9.90
N LYS A 45 13.71 -0.28 10.44
CA LYS A 45 13.44 -0.11 11.88
C LYS A 45 12.22 -0.90 12.36
N THR A 46 11.22 -1.08 11.49
CA THR A 46 10.07 -1.96 11.78
C THR A 46 10.51 -3.41 11.94
N VAL A 47 11.32 -3.91 11.01
CA VAL A 47 11.86 -5.29 11.07
C VAL A 47 12.77 -5.47 12.30
N ALA A 48 13.51 -4.44 12.70
CA ALA A 48 14.32 -4.44 13.91
C ALA A 48 13.51 -4.32 15.23
N GLY A 49 12.20 -4.05 15.16
CA GLY A 49 11.35 -3.89 16.34
C GLY A 49 11.52 -2.58 17.09
N GLU A 50 12.06 -1.54 16.44
CA GLU A 50 12.43 -0.27 17.07
C GLU A 50 11.32 0.79 17.04
N LEU A 51 10.22 0.53 16.32
CA LEU A 51 9.14 1.50 16.12
C LEU A 51 7.88 1.13 16.89
N PRO A 52 7.13 2.13 17.40
CA PRO A 52 5.79 1.91 17.92
C PRO A 52 4.84 1.48 16.80
N LYS A 53 3.77 0.75 17.15
CA LYS A 53 2.77 0.20 16.19
C LYS A 53 2.31 1.21 15.12
N ALA A 54 2.11 2.47 15.51
CA ALA A 54 1.64 3.54 14.63
C ALA A 54 2.61 3.92 13.50
N ASP A 55 3.91 3.65 13.67
CA ASP A 55 4.95 3.99 12.68
C ASP A 55 5.43 2.76 11.88
N GLN A 56 5.01 1.56 12.25
CA GLN A 56 5.49 0.31 11.66
C GLN A 56 4.97 0.08 10.23
N VAL A 57 5.89 -0.28 9.33
CA VAL A 57 5.62 -0.69 7.95
C VAL A 57 6.52 -1.86 7.57
N TYR A 58 5.95 -2.88 6.93
CA TYR A 58 6.74 -3.91 6.26
C TYR A 58 6.76 -3.63 4.77
N LEU A 59 7.95 -3.69 4.15
CA LEU A 59 8.12 -3.54 2.71
C LEU A 59 8.95 -4.71 2.19
N PHE A 60 8.40 -5.38 1.18
CA PHE A 60 9.02 -6.54 0.55
C PHE A 60 9.32 -6.21 -0.90
N VAL A 61 10.39 -6.79 -1.41
CA VAL A 61 10.80 -6.69 -2.81
C VAL A 61 10.82 -8.07 -3.44
N LEU A 62 10.47 -8.12 -4.72
CA LEU A 62 10.77 -9.26 -5.57
C LEU A 62 12.09 -8.97 -6.28
N GLU A 63 13.12 -9.73 -5.98
CA GLU A 63 14.44 -9.60 -6.59
C GLU A 63 14.65 -10.69 -7.65
N ASP A 64 15.16 -10.28 -8.80
CA ASP A 64 15.79 -11.20 -9.74
C ASP A 64 17.28 -11.33 -9.40
N THR A 65 17.67 -12.46 -8.83
CA THR A 65 19.03 -12.73 -8.37
C THR A 65 20.04 -12.93 -9.51
N GLU A 66 19.58 -13.16 -10.75
CA GLU A 66 20.48 -13.28 -11.90
C GLU A 66 20.98 -11.91 -12.34
N LEU A 67 20.13 -10.89 -12.22
CA LEU A 67 20.43 -9.51 -12.56
C LEU A 67 20.76 -8.65 -11.34
N ASN A 68 20.61 -9.20 -10.13
CA ASN A 68 20.76 -8.50 -8.84
C ASN A 68 19.95 -7.20 -8.81
N LYS A 69 18.68 -7.30 -9.18
CA LYS A 69 17.77 -6.16 -9.39
C LYS A 69 16.42 -6.43 -8.76
N ILE A 70 15.83 -5.42 -8.10
CA ILE A 70 14.43 -5.51 -7.68
C ILE A 70 13.49 -5.17 -8.83
N VAL A 71 12.47 -6.01 -9.01
CA VAL A 71 11.54 -5.96 -10.14
C VAL A 71 10.09 -5.82 -9.69
N GLY A 72 9.84 -5.92 -8.39
CA GLY A 72 8.55 -5.64 -7.79
C GLY A 72 8.68 -5.26 -6.32
N VAL A 73 7.63 -4.64 -5.80
CA VAL A 73 7.50 -4.20 -4.41
C VAL A 73 6.09 -4.46 -3.91
N CYS A 74 5.95 -4.74 -2.62
CA CYS A 74 4.67 -4.73 -1.92
C CYS A 74 4.88 -4.31 -0.46
N GLY A 75 3.84 -3.77 0.18
CA GLY A 75 3.96 -3.32 1.56
C GLY A 75 2.74 -3.65 2.42
N ILE A 76 2.94 -3.51 3.73
CA ILE A 76 1.92 -3.60 4.77
C ILE A 76 2.12 -2.41 5.71
N GLU A 77 1.15 -1.51 5.79
CA GLU A 77 1.10 -0.57 6.93
C GLU A 77 0.45 -1.31 8.11
N VAL A 78 1.12 -1.32 9.27
CA VAL A 78 0.69 -2.16 10.39
C VAL A 78 -0.60 -1.65 11.02
N ALA A 79 -0.74 -0.32 11.14
CA ALA A 79 -1.90 0.30 11.77
C ALA A 79 -2.22 1.66 11.14
N LEU A 80 -3.32 1.71 10.41
CA LEU A 80 -3.85 2.95 9.83
C LEU A 80 -4.38 3.90 10.91
N GLY A 81 -4.37 5.20 10.65
CA GLY A 81 -5.14 6.16 11.45
C GLY A 81 -4.57 6.51 12.83
N LEU A 82 -3.50 5.85 13.30
CA LEU A 82 -2.98 6.05 14.65
C LEU A 82 -2.10 7.29 14.81
N LYS A 83 -1.48 7.76 13.73
CA LYS A 83 -0.64 8.97 13.71
C LYS A 83 -1.34 10.13 13.01
N GLU A 84 -1.87 9.85 11.83
CA GLU A 84 -2.68 10.76 11.02
C GLU A 84 -3.95 10.04 10.57
N PRO A 85 -5.11 10.72 10.48
CA PRO A 85 -6.35 10.10 10.04
C PRO A 85 -6.20 9.45 8.66
N TRP A 86 -6.65 8.21 8.52
CA TRP A 86 -6.78 7.54 7.23
C TRP A 86 -8.23 7.62 6.79
N TYR A 87 -8.49 8.46 5.77
CA TYR A 87 -9.84 8.76 5.33
C TYR A 87 -10.35 7.76 4.29
N ASN A 88 -11.64 7.43 4.40
CA ASN A 88 -12.38 6.67 3.40
C ASN A 88 -13.78 7.26 3.21
N PHE A 89 -14.46 6.84 2.14
CA PHE A 89 -15.89 7.09 2.01
C PHE A 89 -16.67 5.84 2.43
N HIS A 90 -17.54 6.00 3.42
CA HIS A 90 -18.55 5.00 3.77
C HIS A 90 -19.77 5.20 2.86
N VAL A 91 -20.24 4.12 2.21
CA VAL A 91 -21.47 4.14 1.42
C VAL A 91 -22.64 3.85 2.35
N GLY A 92 -23.29 4.92 2.83
CA GLY A 92 -24.52 4.84 3.62
C GLY A 92 -25.76 4.94 2.73
N THR A 93 -26.95 4.86 3.34
CA THR A 93 -28.22 5.13 2.68
C THR A 93 -28.88 6.35 3.31
N GLN A 94 -29.12 7.39 2.51
CA GLN A 94 -29.88 8.57 2.93
C GLN A 94 -31.32 8.45 2.46
N VAL A 95 -32.27 8.58 3.38
CA VAL A 95 -33.70 8.51 3.09
C VAL A 95 -34.31 9.91 3.10
N HIS A 96 -34.90 10.29 1.98
CA HIS A 96 -35.73 11.49 1.85
C HIS A 96 -37.20 11.05 1.75
N ALA A 97 -37.97 11.33 2.79
CA ALA A 97 -39.39 11.00 2.85
C ALA A 97 -40.24 12.29 2.98
N SER A 98 -41.30 12.37 2.21
CA SER A 98 -42.30 13.44 2.30
C SER A 98 -43.68 12.84 2.12
N GLU A 99 -44.41 12.70 3.21
CA GLU A 99 -45.77 12.16 3.22
C GLU A 99 -46.75 13.03 2.40
N PRO A 100 -46.78 14.38 2.53
CA PRO A 100 -47.69 15.21 1.72
C PRO A 100 -47.45 15.09 0.20
N LEU A 101 -46.21 14.77 -0.19
CA LEU A 101 -45.84 14.59 -1.61
C LEU A 101 -45.86 13.12 -2.04
N SER A 102 -46.18 12.18 -1.15
CA SER A 102 -46.07 10.73 -1.40
C SER A 102 -44.70 10.30 -1.94
N VAL A 103 -43.63 10.92 -1.45
CA VAL A 103 -42.25 10.64 -1.87
C VAL A 103 -41.52 9.82 -0.80
N TYR A 104 -40.85 8.76 -1.23
CA TYR A 104 -39.87 8.03 -0.44
C TYR A 104 -38.69 7.64 -1.34
N ASN A 105 -37.54 8.29 -1.14
CA ASN A 105 -36.34 8.05 -1.91
C ASN A 105 -35.21 7.61 -0.97
N ALA A 106 -34.69 6.40 -1.18
CA ALA A 106 -33.50 5.89 -0.51
C ALA A 106 -32.34 5.92 -1.50
N LEU A 107 -31.31 6.72 -1.20
CA LEU A 107 -30.18 6.98 -2.10
C LEU A 107 -28.86 6.52 -1.45
N PRO A 108 -27.98 5.85 -2.20
CA PRO A 108 -26.60 5.63 -1.76
C PRO A 108 -25.87 6.98 -1.63
N THR A 109 -25.31 7.25 -0.45
CA THR A 109 -24.62 8.51 -0.15
C THR A 109 -23.22 8.21 0.39
N LEU A 110 -22.21 8.94 -0.11
CA LEU A 110 -20.84 8.87 0.39
C LEU A 110 -20.66 9.78 1.60
N TYR A 111 -20.25 9.20 2.72
CA TYR A 111 -19.89 9.93 3.94
C TYR A 111 -18.39 9.84 4.17
N LEU A 112 -17.72 10.98 4.36
CA LEU A 112 -16.32 10.99 4.77
C LEU A 112 -16.20 10.35 6.16
N SER A 113 -15.32 9.36 6.29
CA SER A 113 -15.10 8.58 7.52
C SER A 113 -13.62 8.21 7.68
N ASN A 114 -13.31 7.56 8.80
CA ASN A 114 -12.00 6.99 9.13
C ASN A 114 -12.15 5.64 9.88
N ASP A 115 -13.17 4.86 9.52
CA ASP A 115 -13.59 3.62 10.21
C ASP A 115 -12.51 2.52 10.20
N HIS A 116 -11.51 2.63 9.32
CA HIS A 116 -10.41 1.67 9.22
C HIS A 116 -9.24 1.97 10.18
N THR A 117 -9.39 2.92 11.09
CA THR A 117 -8.38 3.21 12.12
C THR A 117 -7.98 1.93 12.86
N ASN A 118 -6.68 1.75 13.09
CA ASN A 118 -6.05 0.59 13.73
C ASN A 118 -6.10 -0.73 12.91
N CYS A 119 -6.66 -0.73 11.70
CA CYS A 119 -6.55 -1.86 10.76
C CYS A 119 -5.17 -1.90 10.09
N SER A 120 -4.73 -3.08 9.66
CA SER A 120 -3.58 -3.22 8.77
C SER A 120 -4.00 -3.05 7.30
N GLU A 121 -3.13 -2.43 6.50
CA GLU A 121 -3.38 -2.17 5.08
C GLU A 121 -2.35 -2.88 4.21
N LEU A 122 -2.83 -3.61 3.20
CA LEU A 122 -1.98 -4.09 2.11
C LEU A 122 -1.83 -2.97 1.08
N CYS A 123 -0.62 -2.45 0.94
CA CYS A 123 -0.36 -1.30 0.08
C CYS A 123 0.77 -1.58 -0.92
N THR A 124 1.01 -0.61 -1.82
CA THR A 124 2.26 -0.51 -2.61
C THR A 124 2.57 -1.76 -3.45
N LEU A 125 1.56 -2.51 -3.90
CA LEU A 125 1.77 -3.67 -4.77
C LEU A 125 2.05 -3.20 -6.19
N PHE A 126 3.30 -3.34 -6.62
CA PHE A 126 3.70 -3.07 -7.99
C PHE A 126 4.69 -4.12 -8.49
N LEU A 127 4.51 -4.56 -9.72
CA LEU A 127 5.40 -5.47 -10.42
C LEU A 127 5.65 -4.89 -11.81
N ASP A 128 6.93 -4.76 -12.15
CA ASP A 128 7.39 -4.34 -13.47
C ASP A 128 6.68 -5.18 -14.55
N PRO A 129 6.05 -4.55 -15.56
CA PRO A 129 5.32 -5.26 -16.62
C PRO A 129 6.06 -6.45 -17.23
N ASP A 130 7.37 -6.31 -17.44
CA ASP A 130 8.21 -7.36 -18.04
C ASP A 130 8.33 -8.61 -17.16
N TYR A 131 8.05 -8.48 -15.86
CA TYR A 131 8.13 -9.55 -14.87
C TYR A 131 6.76 -10.09 -14.46
N ARG A 132 5.67 -9.68 -15.11
CA ARG A 132 4.29 -10.19 -14.89
C ARG A 132 4.07 -11.56 -15.54
N LEU A 133 5.02 -12.45 -15.33
CA LEU A 133 5.07 -13.80 -15.85
C LEU A 133 5.13 -14.79 -14.68
N ASN A 134 4.98 -16.09 -14.96
CA ASN A 134 5.33 -17.17 -14.03
C ASN A 134 4.73 -17.05 -12.61
N LYS A 135 3.53 -16.45 -12.48
CA LYS A 135 2.84 -16.19 -11.20
C LYS A 135 3.59 -15.26 -10.23
N ASN A 136 4.59 -14.51 -10.69
CA ASN A 136 5.33 -13.53 -9.89
C ASN A 136 4.40 -12.53 -9.17
N GLY A 137 3.37 -12.04 -9.86
CA GLY A 137 2.39 -11.14 -9.25
C GLY A 137 1.60 -11.76 -8.11
N LYS A 138 1.23 -13.05 -8.23
CA LYS A 138 0.56 -13.79 -7.16
C LYS A 138 1.52 -14.04 -5.99
N PHE A 139 2.76 -14.41 -6.28
CA PHE A 139 3.78 -14.64 -5.27
C PHE A 139 4.05 -13.38 -4.45
N LEU A 140 4.36 -12.27 -5.14
CA LEU A 140 4.59 -10.96 -4.52
C LEU A 140 3.37 -10.48 -3.73
N SER A 141 2.15 -10.67 -4.23
CA SER A 141 0.96 -10.26 -3.50
C SER A 141 0.71 -11.08 -2.24
N LYS A 142 0.89 -12.41 -2.32
CA LYS A 142 0.49 -13.36 -1.26
C LYS A 142 1.49 -13.47 -0.12
N VAL A 143 2.76 -13.13 -0.32
CA VAL A 143 3.77 -13.16 0.74
C VAL A 143 3.38 -12.32 1.96
N ARG A 144 2.58 -11.27 1.76
CA ARG A 144 2.09 -10.37 2.83
C ARG A 144 1.15 -11.04 3.84
N PHE A 145 0.75 -12.29 3.60
CA PHE A 145 -0.13 -13.07 4.47
C PHE A 145 0.54 -14.32 5.04
N LEU A 146 1.80 -14.59 4.68
CA LEU A 146 2.58 -15.74 5.14
C LEU A 146 3.43 -15.34 6.35
#